data_AF-A0A0G1GA67-F1
#
_entry.id   AF-A0A0G1GA67-F1
#
_cell.length_a   1.000
_cell.length_b   1.000
_cell.length_c   1.000
_cell.angle_alpha   90.00
_cell.angle_beta   90.00
_cell.angle_gamma   90.00
#
_symmetry.space_group_name_H-M   'P 1'
#
loop_
_entity.id
_entity.type
_entity.pdbx_description
1 polymer ?
#
loop_
_entity_poly.entity_id
_entity_poly.type
_entity_poly.pdbx_seq_one_letter_code
_entity_poly.pdbx_strand_id
1 'polypeptide(L)' 'MKGGDFFMTVQQWNDHKQHMDEHITWPANKEEIVAACKGMDVEKEVLEEVKTKLSDGNRKYTKEEIKSMLVM' A
#
# COMPACT_ATOMS: atom_id res chain seq x y z
N MET A 1 -16.50 17.08 7.14
CA MET A 1 -15.44 17.73 6.35
C MET A 1 -14.70 16.63 5.61
N LYS A 2 -14.29 16.96 4.38
CA LYS A 2 -13.60 16.13 3.38
C LYS A 2 -12.67 15.09 4.01
N GLY A 3 -12.82 13.82 3.62
CA GLY A 3 -11.76 12.84 3.83
C GLY A 3 -10.52 13.40 3.15
N GLY A 4 -9.49 13.71 3.95
CA GLY A 4 -8.20 14.08 3.40
C GLY A 4 -7.63 12.83 2.77
N ASP A 5 -7.30 12.89 1.49
CA ASP A 5 -6.51 11.83 0.87
C ASP A 5 -5.19 11.74 1.64
N PHE A 6 -5.00 10.67 2.42
CA PHE A 6 -3.77 10.46 3.18
C PHE A 6 -2.73 9.84 2.24
N PHE A 7 -1.72 10.63 1.90
CA PHE A 7 -0.58 10.15 1.12
C PHE A 7 0.56 9.80 2.07
N MET A 8 1.18 8.65 1.84
CA MET A 8 2.45 8.33 2.45
C MET A 8 3.52 9.27 1.93
N THR A 9 4.44 9.70 2.79
CA THR A 9 5.67 10.34 2.33
C THR A 9 6.57 9.33 1.62
N VAL A 10 7.48 9.83 0.78
CA VAL A 10 8.53 9.00 0.15
C VAL A 10 9.36 8.23 1.19
N GLN A 11 9.58 8.82 2.38
CA GLN A 11 10.32 8.16 3.47
C GLN A 11 9.54 6.98 4.03
N GLN A 12 8.27 7.17 4.40
CA GLN A 12 7.40 6.09 4.86
C GLN A 12 7.31 4.97 3.81
N TRP A 13 7.18 5.33 2.54
CA TRP A 13 7.24 4.34 1.46
C TRP A 13 8.55 3.56 1.45
N ASN A 14 9.70 4.22 1.61
CA ASN A 14 10.99 3.54 1.62
C ASN A 14 11.15 2.61 2.83
N ASP A 15 10.58 2.96 3.97
CA ASP A 15 10.62 2.15 5.19
C ASP A 15 9.69 0.92 5.06
N HIS A 16 8.53 1.08 4.42
CA HIS A 16 7.56 0.00 4.24
C HIS A 16 7.83 -0.89 3.01
N LYS A 17 8.45 -0.35 1.94
CA LYS A 17 8.65 -1.09 0.68
C LYS A 17 9.53 -2.32 0.84
N GLN A 18 10.51 -2.27 1.74
CA GLN A 18 11.43 -3.40 1.94
C GLN A 18 10.67 -4.56 2.58
N HIS A 19 9.91 -4.30 3.63
CA HIS A 19 9.08 -5.33 4.26
C HIS A 19 8.02 -5.87 3.30
N MET A 20 7.40 -5.02 2.48
CA MET A 20 6.49 -5.49 1.43
C MET A 20 7.19 -6.41 0.43
N ASP A 21 8.44 -6.15 0.03
CA ASP A 21 9.19 -7.05 -0.85
C ASP A 21 9.56 -8.38 -0.18
N GLU A 22 9.78 -8.38 1.14
CA GLU A 22 10.10 -9.58 1.91
C GLU A 22 8.88 -10.49 2.10
N HIS A 23 7.67 -9.91 2.12
CA HIS A 23 6.43 -10.62 2.42
C HIS A 23 5.52 -10.84 1.22
N ILE A 24 5.75 -10.15 0.09
CA ILE A 24 4.91 -10.24 -1.10
C ILE A 24 5.77 -10.48 -2.35
N THR A 25 5.29 -11.35 -3.24
CA THR A 25 5.87 -11.47 -4.58
C THR A 25 5.14 -10.56 -5.55
N TRP A 26 5.85 -9.60 -6.14
CA TRP A 26 5.29 -8.71 -7.15
C TRP A 26 5.20 -9.39 -8.54
N PRO A 27 4.17 -9.09 -9.34
CA PRO A 27 3.02 -8.24 -9.03
C PRO A 27 1.99 -8.99 -8.14
N ALA A 28 1.40 -8.24 -7.20
CA ALA A 28 0.59 -8.78 -6.12
C ALA A 28 -0.84 -8.24 -6.16
N ASN A 29 -1.79 -9.01 -5.64
CA ASN A 29 -3.18 -8.59 -5.54
C ASN A 29 -3.44 -7.73 -4.29
N LYS A 30 -4.65 -7.17 -4.20
CA LYS A 30 -5.07 -6.34 -3.07
C LYS A 30 -4.91 -7.05 -1.71
N GLU A 31 -5.30 -8.31 -1.62
CA GLU A 31 -5.30 -9.06 -0.36
C GLU A 31 -3.88 -9.29 0.14
N GLU A 32 -2.98 -9.66 -0.77
CA GLU A 32 -1.54 -9.85 -0.50
C GLU A 32 -0.89 -8.54 -0.02
N ILE A 33 -1.17 -7.42 -0.69
CA ILE A 33 -0.64 -6.10 -0.31
C ILE A 33 -1.19 -5.67 1.05
N VAL A 34 -2.49 -5.79 1.28
CA VAL A 34 -3.11 -5.44 2.57
C VAL A 34 -2.62 -6.34 3.69
N ALA A 35 -2.38 -7.62 3.42
CA ALA A 35 -1.85 -8.57 4.41
C ALA A 35 -0.43 -8.20 4.83
N ALA A 36 0.45 -7.85 3.88
CA ALA A 36 1.80 -7.39 4.19
C ALA A 36 1.79 -6.06 4.95
N CYS A 37 0.89 -5.12 4.62
CA CYS A 37 0.76 -3.88 5.38
C CYS A 37 0.20 -4.09 6.80
N LYS A 38 -0.66 -5.09 7.04
CA LYS A 38 -1.17 -5.40 8.40
C LYS A 38 -0.11 -5.96 9.34
N GLY A 39 0.94 -6.59 8.81
CA GLY A 39 2.04 -7.16 9.59
C GLY A 39 3.05 -6.13 10.09
N MET A 40 2.96 -4.89 9.60
CA MET A 40 3.82 -3.79 9.98
C MET A 40 3.09 -2.81 10.91
N ASP A 41 3.87 -2.02 11.65
CA ASP A 41 3.39 -0.84 12.36
C ASP A 41 3.10 0.30 11.36
N VAL A 42 2.21 0.03 10.40
CA VAL A 42 1.73 1.03 9.44
C VAL A 42 0.55 1.73 10.08
N GLU A 43 0.53 3.06 9.96
CA GLU A 43 -0.61 3.83 10.39
C GLU A 43 -1.91 3.33 9.72
N LYS A 44 -2.97 3.25 10.52
CA LYS A 44 -4.28 2.76 10.09
C LYS A 44 -4.80 3.50 8.85
N GLU A 45 -4.50 4.79 8.75
CA GLU A 45 -4.93 5.65 7.64
C GLU A 45 -4.30 5.22 6.31
N VAL A 46 -3.02 4.83 6.31
CA VAL A 46 -2.33 4.28 5.14
C VAL A 46 -2.95 2.95 4.71
N LEU A 47 -3.28 2.08 5.68
CA LEU A 47 -3.93 0.80 5.38
C LEU A 47 -5.32 0.99 4.77
N GLU A 48 -6.10 1.95 5.27
CA GLU A 48 -7.42 2.28 4.71
C GLU A 48 -7.31 2.89 3.31
N GLU A 49 -6.29 3.71 3.04
CA GLU A 49 -6.02 4.23 1.70
C GLU A 49 -5.62 3.13 0.72
N VAL A 50 -4.74 2.21 1.11
CA VAL A 50 -4.41 1.02 0.31
C VAL A 50 -5.69 0.24 -0.03
N LYS A 51 -6.57 0.01 0.94
CA LYS A 51 -7.84 -0.70 0.70
C LYS A 51 -8.78 0.08 -0.22
N THR A 52 -8.78 1.41 -0.15
CA THR A 52 -9.67 2.28 -0.90
C THR A 52 -9.21 2.45 -2.35
N LYS A 53 -7.90 2.67 -2.55
CA LYS A 53 -7.31 2.87 -3.89
C LYS A 53 -7.19 1.57 -4.68
N LEU A 54 -6.98 0.44 -4.01
CA LEU A 54 -7.01 -0.86 -4.65
C LEU A 54 -8.47 -1.33 -4.77
N SER A 55 -9.09 -1.03 -5.90
CA SER A 55 -10.53 -1.26 -6.14
C SER A 55 -10.85 -2.69 -6.60
N ASP A 56 -9.91 -3.34 -7.27
CA ASP A 56 -10.08 -4.69 -7.83
C ASP A 56 -9.18 -5.71 -7.11
N GLY A 57 -9.80 -6.73 -6.50
CA GLY A 57 -9.12 -7.82 -5.82
C GLY A 57 -8.46 -8.83 -6.76
N ASN A 58 -8.91 -8.91 -8.02
CA ASN A 58 -8.31 -9.78 -9.03
C ASN A 58 -7.22 -9.09 -9.86
N ARG A 59 -7.12 -7.75 -9.75
CA ARG A 59 -6.02 -7.01 -10.37
C ARG A 59 -4.73 -7.26 -9.60
N LYS A 60 -3.67 -7.56 -10.35
CA LYS A 60 -2.30 -7.53 -9.84
C LYS A 60 -1.72 -6.14 -10.06
N TYR A 61 -1.13 -5.59 -9.01
CA TYR A 61 -0.47 -4.29 -9.02
C TYR A 61 1.04 -4.50 -8.93
N THR A 62 1.78 -3.70 -9.67
CA THR A 62 3.22 -3.60 -9.55
C THR A 62 3.60 -2.66 -8.41
N LYS A 63 4.82 -2.82 -7.91
CA LYS A 63 5.37 -1.95 -6.87
C LYS A 63 5.35 -0.46 -7.26
N GLU A 64 5.61 -0.16 -8.52
CA GLU A 64 5.62 1.23 -9.03
C GLU A 64 4.22 1.83 -9.09
N GLU A 65 3.21 1.03 -9.47
CA GLU A 65 1.81 1.47 -9.44
C GLU A 65 1.37 1.77 -8.00
N ILE A 66 1.69 0.90 -7.05
CA ILE A 66 1.38 1.12 -5.63
C ILE A 66 2.07 2.37 -5.11
N LYS A 67 3.36 2.56 -5.43
CA LYS A 67 4.09 3.79 -5.08
C LYS A 67 3.38 5.02 -5.63
N SER A 68 3.03 5.01 -6.91
CA SER A 68 2.35 6.13 -7.57
C SER A 68 0.97 6.42 -6.98
N MET A 69 0.28 5.42 -6.43
CA MET A 69 -1.05 5.59 -5.83
C MET A 69 -0.97 6.10 -4.39
N LEU A 70 0.03 5.63 -3.62
CA LEU A 70 0.12 5.87 -2.18
C LEU A 70 1.07 7.01 -1.81
N VAL A 71 2.00 7.38 -2.67
CA VAL A 71 3.05 8.39 -2.39
C VAL A 71 2.82 9.65 -3.22
N MET A 72 2.93 10.81 -2.57
CA MET A 72 2.97 12.13 -3.22
C MET A 72 4.38 12.72 -3.18
#